data_AF-A0A9Q1RNK6-F1
#
_entry.id   AF-A0A9Q1RNK6-F1
#
_cell.length_a   1.000
_cell.length_b   1.000
_cell.length_c   1.000
_cell.angle_alpha   90.00
_cell.angle_beta   90.00
_cell.angle_gamma   90.00
#
_symmetry.space_group_name_H-M   'P 1'
#
loop_
_entity.id
_entity.type
_entity.pdbx_description
1 polymer ?
#
loop_
_entity_poly.entity_id
_entity_poly.type
_entity_poly.pdbx_seq_one_letter_code
_entity_poly.pdbx_strand_id
1 'polypeptide(L)'
;MLKLMLACCKVYISESRNKAALKSIEKAAKLFPDVPIVNKFEDDIYNRVGYTLVSTLSSSGFCSLKNASFAMVKVAFETIDLQEHCGTHPRLGVVDHICFHPLGTTSLNLVADTAKSLAFEVGSNLQDCSPDLSIWSSTSRGKVA
;
A
#
# COMPACT_ATOMS: atom_id res chain seq x y z
N MET A 1 27.29 12.09 -11.75
CA MET A 1 25.82 12.19 -11.70
C MET A 1 25.33 11.50 -10.44
N LEU A 2 24.56 12.20 -9.58
CA LEU A 2 23.81 11.55 -8.51
C LEU A 2 22.78 10.61 -9.16
N LYS A 3 22.84 9.33 -8.80
CA LYS A 3 21.91 8.32 -9.34
C LYS A 3 20.57 8.50 -8.62
N LEU A 4 19.54 8.91 -9.34
CA LEU A 4 18.21 9.05 -8.78
C LEU A 4 17.66 7.66 -8.45
N MET A 5 17.37 7.42 -7.18
CA MET A 5 16.76 6.18 -6.71
C MET A 5 15.25 6.37 -6.69
N LEU A 6 14.53 5.69 -7.56
CA LEU A 6 13.07 5.76 -7.67
C LEU A 6 12.45 4.42 -7.31
N ALA A 7 11.25 4.45 -6.72
CA ALA A 7 10.42 3.28 -6.51
C ALA A 7 8.96 3.63 -6.72
N CYS A 8 8.15 2.61 -7.02
CA CYS A 8 6.70 2.74 -6.96
C CYS A 8 6.11 1.82 -5.90
N CYS A 9 4.98 2.24 -5.33
CA CYS A 9 4.16 1.45 -4.45
C CYS A 9 2.79 1.27 -5.08
N LYS A 10 2.31 0.02 -5.14
CA LYS A 10 0.96 -0.32 -5.57
C LYS A 10 0.14 -0.70 -4.36
N VAL A 11 -0.95 0.02 -4.11
CA VAL A 11 -1.87 -0.23 -3.00
C VAL A 11 -3.20 -0.68 -3.58
N TYR A 12 -3.65 -1.87 -3.21
CA TYR A 12 -4.94 -2.41 -3.63
C TYR A 12 -5.93 -2.45 -2.48
N ILE A 13 -7.10 -1.85 -2.69
CA ILE A 13 -8.13 -1.66 -1.68
C ILE A 13 -9.44 -2.26 -2.20
N SER A 14 -10.11 -3.02 -1.36
CA SER A 14 -11.40 -3.66 -1.61
C SER A 14 -12.54 -2.64 -1.51
N GLU A 15 -12.53 -1.64 -2.39
CA GLU A 15 -13.58 -0.64 -2.54
C GLU A 15 -13.37 0.12 -3.87
N SER A 16 -14.44 0.36 -4.64
CA SER A 16 -14.41 1.24 -5.82
C SER A 16 -15.67 2.10 -5.98
N ARG A 17 -16.70 1.86 -5.18
CA ARG A 17 -18.04 2.45 -5.26
C ARG A 17 -18.23 3.59 -4.26
N ASN A 18 -17.75 3.44 -3.03
CA ASN A 18 -17.83 4.47 -1.99
C ASN A 18 -16.90 5.65 -2.28
N LYS A 19 -17.37 6.62 -3.06
CA LYS A 19 -16.58 7.78 -3.49
C LYS A 19 -16.12 8.66 -2.31
N ALA A 20 -16.82 8.66 -1.18
CA ALA A 20 -16.41 9.41 0.00
C ALA A 20 -15.16 8.78 0.64
N ALA A 21 -15.16 7.46 0.85
CA ALA A 21 -14.02 6.71 1.35
C ALA A 21 -12.80 6.86 0.42
N LEU A 22 -13.00 6.66 -0.90
CA LEU A 22 -11.92 6.82 -1.89
C LEU A 22 -11.30 8.22 -1.87
N LYS A 23 -12.13 9.27 -1.79
CA LYS A 23 -11.63 10.65 -1.69
C LYS A 23 -10.84 10.88 -0.41
N SER A 24 -11.23 10.29 0.71
CA SER A 24 -10.49 10.39 1.98
C SER A 24 -9.13 9.68 1.88
N ILE A 25 -9.09 8.50 1.27
CA ILE A 25 -7.84 7.76 1.03
C ILE A 25 -6.90 8.55 0.12
N GLU A 26 -7.39 9.10 -0.99
CA GLU A 26 -6.61 9.94 -1.90
C GLU A 26 -6.11 11.23 -1.21
N LYS A 27 -6.90 11.82 -0.30
CA LYS A 27 -6.47 12.97 0.50
C LYS A 27 -5.31 12.63 1.44
N ALA A 28 -5.30 11.43 2.02
CA ALA A 28 -4.21 10.97 2.87
C ALA A 28 -2.88 10.92 2.11
N ALA A 29 -2.90 10.42 0.86
CA ALA A 29 -1.73 10.43 -0.01
C ALA A 29 -1.24 11.85 -0.34
N LYS A 30 -2.17 12.80 -0.56
CA LYS A 30 -1.86 14.20 -0.90
C LYS A 30 -1.12 14.97 0.21
N LEU A 31 -1.07 14.45 1.43
CA LEU A 31 -0.24 14.99 2.51
C LEU A 31 1.27 14.82 2.24
N PHE A 32 1.63 14.03 1.21
CA PHE A 32 3.00 13.74 0.80
C PHE A 32 3.22 14.21 -0.64
N PRO A 33 3.52 15.50 -0.88
CA PRO A 33 3.66 16.07 -2.22
C PRO A 33 4.75 15.41 -3.08
N ASP A 34 5.75 14.81 -2.45
CA ASP A 34 6.85 14.06 -3.07
C ASP A 34 6.47 12.62 -3.44
N VAL A 35 5.23 12.21 -3.19
CA VAL A 35 4.69 10.87 -3.50
C VAL A 35 3.39 10.98 -4.32
N PRO A 36 3.46 11.42 -5.60
CA PRO A 36 2.27 11.50 -6.43
C PRO A 36 1.62 10.14 -6.67
N ILE A 37 0.28 10.11 -6.67
CA ILE A 37 -0.50 9.04 -7.30
C ILE A 37 -0.40 9.26 -8.81
N VAL A 38 0.33 8.38 -9.49
CA VAL A 38 0.53 8.45 -10.96
C VAL A 38 -0.50 7.63 -11.73
N ASN A 39 -1.18 6.69 -11.06
CA ASN A 39 -2.25 5.90 -11.66
C ASN A 39 -3.29 5.51 -10.60
N LYS A 40 -4.55 5.53 -11.03
CA LYS A 40 -5.71 5.00 -10.30
C LYS A 40 -6.47 4.08 -11.25
N PHE A 41 -6.54 2.80 -10.90
CA PHE A 41 -7.34 1.81 -11.62
C PHE A 41 -8.54 1.45 -10.74
N GLU A 42 -9.73 1.84 -11.17
CA GLU A 42 -10.99 1.63 -10.45
C GLU A 42 -11.85 0.65 -11.23
N ASP A 43 -12.28 -0.44 -10.60
CA ASP A 43 -13.13 -1.45 -11.22
C ASP A 43 -14.39 -1.67 -10.37
N ASP A 44 -15.54 -1.29 -10.92
CA ASP A 44 -16.83 -1.37 -10.24
C ASP A 44 -17.29 -2.81 -10.04
N ILE A 45 -17.11 -3.68 -11.03
CA ILE A 45 -17.56 -5.08 -10.98
C ILE A 45 -16.75 -5.84 -9.93
N TYR A 46 -15.44 -5.61 -9.91
CA TYR A 46 -14.53 -6.21 -8.95
C TYR A 46 -14.70 -5.62 -7.54
N ASN A 47 -15.30 -4.44 -7.45
CA ASN A 47 -15.36 -3.59 -6.26
C ASN A 47 -13.97 -3.42 -5.61
N ARG A 48 -13.01 -2.98 -6.43
CA ARG A 48 -11.60 -2.86 -6.05
C ARG A 48 -10.95 -1.68 -6.77
N VAL A 49 -10.10 -0.96 -6.04
CA VAL A 49 -9.26 0.10 -6.60
C VAL A 49 -7.79 -0.22 -6.40
N GLY A 50 -6.98 0.08 -7.41
CA GLY A 50 -5.53 0.02 -7.36
C GLY A 50 -4.93 1.41 -7.54
N TYR A 51 -4.17 1.87 -6.55
CA TYR A 51 -3.38 3.10 -6.63
C TYR A 51 -1.92 2.77 -6.93
N THR A 52 -1.28 3.57 -7.79
CA THR A 52 0.18 3.53 -7.99
C THR A 52 0.77 4.85 -7.55
N LEU A 53 1.58 4.79 -6.51
CA LEU A 53 2.37 5.88 -5.97
C LEU A 53 3.80 5.78 -6.51
N VAL A 54 4.46 6.91 -6.77
CA VAL A 54 5.89 6.93 -7.16
C VAL A 54 6.61 7.96 -6.31
N SER A 55 7.84 7.65 -5.88
CA SER A 55 8.68 8.63 -5.20
C SER A 55 10.16 8.29 -5.33
N THR A 56 11.00 9.26 -5.00
CA THR A 56 12.42 9.02 -4.79
C THR A 56 12.65 8.32 -3.45
N LEU A 57 13.54 7.34 -3.42
CA LEU A 57 14.02 6.73 -2.19
C LEU A 57 15.29 7.40 -1.72
N SER A 58 15.39 7.56 -0.41
CA SER A 58 16.61 7.96 0.27
C SER A 58 17.09 6.83 1.18
N SER A 59 18.40 6.67 1.29
CA SER A 59 19.00 5.77 2.29
C SER A 59 18.88 6.30 3.71
N SER A 60 18.40 7.54 3.91
CA SER A 60 18.37 8.25 5.20
C SER A 60 17.24 7.82 6.15
N GLY A 61 16.74 6.59 6.06
CA GLY A 61 15.71 6.02 6.95
C GLY A 61 14.30 6.60 6.79
N PHE A 62 14.17 7.85 6.34
CA PHE A 62 12.89 8.47 6.00
C PHE A 62 12.46 8.09 4.58
N CYS A 63 11.31 7.41 4.47
CA CYS A 63 10.74 6.98 3.20
C CYS A 63 9.32 7.53 3.06
N SER A 64 9.18 8.65 2.34
CA SER A 64 7.87 9.27 2.09
C SER A 64 6.91 8.30 1.41
N LEU A 65 7.40 7.46 0.49
CA LEU A 65 6.60 6.44 -0.19
C LEU A 65 5.94 5.47 0.82
N LYS A 66 6.69 5.05 1.85
CA LYS A 66 6.18 4.21 2.93
C LYS A 66 5.11 4.95 3.74
N ASN A 67 5.41 6.17 4.18
CA ASN A 67 4.53 6.95 5.05
C ASN A 67 3.22 7.33 4.35
N ALA A 68 3.27 7.68 3.07
CA ALA A 68 2.09 7.91 2.24
C ALA A 68 1.24 6.65 2.10
N SER A 69 1.87 5.50 1.84
CA SER A 69 1.18 4.21 1.77
C SER A 69 0.52 3.86 3.10
N PHE A 70 1.22 4.06 4.23
CA PHE A 70 0.66 3.84 5.57
C PHE A 70 -0.54 4.75 5.85
N ALA A 71 -0.45 6.03 5.52
CA ALA A 71 -1.55 6.97 5.70
C ALA A 71 -2.80 6.59 4.88
N MET A 72 -2.61 6.15 3.63
CA MET A 72 -3.70 5.62 2.81
C MET A 72 -4.34 4.37 3.44
N VAL A 73 -3.51 3.44 3.93
CA VAL A 73 -3.97 2.21 4.59
C VAL A 73 -4.78 2.54 5.84
N LYS A 74 -4.26 3.41 6.71
CA LYS A 74 -4.95 3.83 7.93
C LYS A 74 -6.35 4.38 7.62
N VAL A 75 -6.46 5.31 6.66
CA VAL A 75 -7.75 5.88 6.27
C VAL A 75 -8.66 4.85 5.62
N ALA A 76 -8.12 3.89 4.87
CA ALA A 76 -8.91 2.80 4.30
C ALA A 76 -9.56 1.96 5.41
N PHE A 77 -8.80 1.55 6.41
CA PHE A 77 -9.33 0.82 7.58
C PHE A 77 -10.37 1.63 8.38
N GLU A 78 -10.22 2.95 8.47
CA GLU A 78 -11.16 3.82 9.19
C GLU A 78 -12.48 4.07 8.42
N THR A 79 -12.49 3.92 7.09
CA THR A 79 -13.60 4.41 6.24
C THR A 79 -14.33 3.32 5.47
N ILE A 80 -13.77 2.12 5.37
CA ILE A 80 -14.34 1.00 4.62
C ILE A 80 -14.82 -0.06 5.60
N ASP A 81 -16.10 -0.40 5.50
CA ASP A 81 -16.67 -1.56 6.18
C ASP A 81 -16.64 -2.76 5.23
N LEU A 82 -15.88 -3.79 5.61
CA LEU A 82 -15.75 -5.01 4.80
C LEU A 82 -17.00 -5.91 4.91
N GLN A 83 -17.84 -5.76 5.93
CA GLN A 83 -19.08 -6.54 6.08
C GLN A 83 -20.10 -6.19 4.98
N GLU A 84 -20.12 -4.92 4.56
CA GLU A 84 -20.97 -4.42 3.48
C GLU A 84 -20.32 -4.62 2.09
N HIS A 85 -19.09 -5.14 2.03
CA HIS A 85 -18.37 -5.29 0.77
C HIS A 85 -18.88 -6.45 -0.08
N CYS A 86 -19.37 -6.12 -1.27
CA CYS A 86 -19.71 -7.08 -2.31
C CYS A 86 -19.00 -6.77 -3.63
N GLY A 87 -18.19 -7.69 -4.13
CA GLY A 87 -17.45 -7.60 -5.39
C GLY A 87 -16.99 -8.97 -5.88
N THR A 88 -16.73 -9.10 -7.18
CA THR A 88 -16.35 -10.39 -7.78
C THR A 88 -14.87 -10.74 -7.62
N HIS A 89 -14.03 -9.76 -7.25
CA HIS A 89 -12.61 -10.02 -7.02
C HIS A 89 -12.40 -10.68 -5.65
N PRO A 90 -11.65 -11.81 -5.57
CA PRO A 90 -11.27 -12.38 -4.29
C PRO A 90 -10.49 -11.37 -3.44
N ARG A 91 -10.81 -11.27 -2.16
CA ARG A 91 -10.16 -10.34 -1.24
C ARG A 91 -9.77 -11.03 0.06
N LEU A 92 -8.75 -10.49 0.73
CA LEU A 92 -8.31 -10.94 2.06
C LEU A 92 -8.63 -9.92 3.15
N GLY A 93 -8.83 -8.64 2.79
CA GLY A 93 -9.15 -7.59 3.74
C GLY A 93 -9.53 -6.29 3.05
N VAL A 94 -9.68 -5.22 3.84
CA VAL A 94 -9.89 -3.85 3.33
C VAL A 94 -8.76 -3.46 2.39
N VAL A 95 -7.52 -3.73 2.79
CA VAL A 95 -6.34 -3.60 1.92
C VAL A 95 -5.84 -5.01 1.60
N ASP A 96 -6.00 -5.43 0.35
CA ASP A 96 -5.64 -6.78 -0.08
C ASP A 96 -4.14 -7.01 -0.10
N HIS A 97 -3.40 -6.04 -0.64
CA HIS A 97 -2.01 -6.21 -0.98
C HIS A 97 -1.35 -4.86 -1.26
N ILE A 98 -0.13 -4.71 -0.75
CA ILE A 98 0.75 -3.57 -0.99
C ILE A 98 2.06 -4.08 -1.55
N CYS A 99 2.50 -3.52 -2.68
CA CYS A 99 3.67 -3.98 -3.42
C CYS A 99 4.63 -2.82 -3.69
N PHE A 100 5.90 -2.98 -3.33
CA PHE A 100 6.94 -2.03 -3.70
C PHE A 100 7.76 -2.57 -4.86
N HIS A 101 7.97 -1.75 -5.89
CA HIS A 101 8.80 -2.10 -7.03
C HIS A 101 9.96 -1.11 -7.18
N PRO A 102 11.20 -1.59 -7.36
CA PRO A 102 12.31 -0.72 -7.67
C PRO A 102 12.17 -0.20 -9.10
N LEU A 103 12.49 1.09 -9.32
CA LEU A 103 12.53 1.69 -10.65
C LEU A 103 13.96 2.09 -11.02
N GLY A 104 14.28 1.97 -12.31
CA GLY A 104 15.60 2.31 -12.83
C GLY A 104 16.70 1.48 -12.15
N THR A 105 17.61 2.14 -11.45
CA THR A 105 18.77 1.48 -10.80
C THR A 105 18.61 1.29 -9.30
N THR A 106 17.40 1.45 -8.76
CA THR A 106 17.12 1.21 -7.35
C THR A 106 17.30 -0.27 -6.98
N SER A 107 17.93 -0.53 -5.84
CA SER A 107 18.14 -1.90 -5.35
C SER A 107 16.84 -2.55 -4.89
N LEU A 108 16.65 -3.82 -5.25
CA LEU A 108 15.54 -4.65 -4.77
C LEU A 108 15.56 -4.79 -3.24
N ASN A 109 16.74 -4.86 -2.62
CA ASN A 109 16.85 -5.00 -1.16
C ASN A 109 16.27 -3.77 -0.45
N LEU A 110 16.53 -2.57 -0.97
CA LEU A 110 16.04 -1.33 -0.36
C LEU A 110 14.50 -1.25 -0.38
N VAL A 111 13.87 -1.60 -1.50
CA VAL A 111 12.41 -1.64 -1.58
C VAL A 111 11.81 -2.77 -0.73
N ALA A 112 12.51 -3.91 -0.63
CA ALA A 112 12.09 -5.01 0.25
C ALA A 112 12.13 -4.60 1.73
N ASP A 113 13.15 -3.86 2.15
CA ASP A 113 13.25 -3.35 3.52
C ASP A 113 12.22 -2.26 3.79
N THR A 114 11.90 -1.44 2.79
CA THR A 114 10.77 -0.49 2.85
C THR A 114 9.44 -1.22 3.06
N ALA A 115 9.20 -2.30 2.32
CA ALA A 115 7.99 -3.11 2.45
C ALA A 115 7.89 -3.78 3.84
N LYS A 116 8.99 -4.33 4.35
CA LYS A 116 9.03 -4.89 5.72
C LYS A 116 8.77 -3.83 6.78
N SER A 117 9.35 -2.63 6.62
CA SER A 117 9.10 -1.51 7.53
C SER A 117 7.63 -1.08 7.51
N LEU A 118 7.00 -1.01 6.34
CA LEU A 118 5.56 -0.74 6.24
C LEU A 118 4.74 -1.82 6.95
N ALA A 119 5.04 -3.10 6.67
CA ALA A 119 4.31 -4.22 7.25
C ALA A 119 4.40 -4.23 8.79
N PHE A 120 5.59 -3.94 9.34
CA PHE A 120 5.77 -3.77 10.77
C PHE A 120 4.92 -2.63 11.32
N GLU A 121 4.93 -1.46 10.67
CA GLU A 121 4.18 -0.29 11.13
C GLU A 121 2.66 -0.49 11.07
N VAL A 122 2.15 -1.12 10.01
CA VAL A 122 0.75 -1.56 9.89
C VAL A 122 0.40 -2.53 11.00
N GLY A 123 1.22 -3.56 11.20
CA GLY A 123 1.01 -4.55 12.25
C GLY A 123 1.00 -3.94 13.64
N SER A 124 1.92 -3.03 13.95
CA SER A 124 2.03 -2.45 15.30
C SER A 124 1.01 -1.37 15.62
N ASN A 125 0.56 -0.59 14.63
CA ASN A 125 -0.29 0.58 14.89
C ASN A 125 -1.77 0.37 14.56
N LEU A 126 -2.12 -0.66 13.79
CA LEU A 126 -3.50 -0.93 13.35
C LEU A 126 -4.06 -2.25 13.91
N GLN A 127 -3.37 -2.88 14.86
CA GLN A 127 -3.77 -4.14 15.51
C GLN A 127 -5.13 -4.03 16.24
N ASP A 128 -5.45 -2.86 16.79
CA ASP A 128 -6.71 -2.64 17.52
C ASP A 128 -7.92 -2.38 16.61
N CYS A 129 -7.73 -2.38 15.28
CA CYS A 129 -8.82 -2.12 14.32
C CYS A 129 -9.56 -3.38 13.84
N SER A 130 -9.11 -4.61 14.16
CA SER A 130 -9.87 -5.87 13.95
C SER A 130 -9.21 -7.07 14.64
N PRO A 131 -9.95 -7.92 15.39
CA PRO A 131 -9.39 -9.05 16.12
C PRO A 131 -8.88 -10.24 15.26
N ASP A 132 -8.94 -10.20 13.93
CA ASP A 132 -8.70 -11.37 13.04
C ASP A 132 -7.52 -11.28 12.05
N LEU A 133 -6.64 -10.26 12.13
CA LEU A 133 -5.54 -10.13 11.15
C LEU A 133 -4.30 -11.00 11.47
N SER A 134 -4.20 -12.17 10.83
CA SER A 134 -2.92 -12.87 10.64
C SER A 134 -2.19 -12.30 9.42
N ILE A 135 -1.25 -11.38 9.65
CA ILE A 135 -0.40 -10.81 8.58
C ILE A 135 0.62 -11.88 8.15
N TRP A 136 0.44 -12.45 6.96
CA TRP A 136 1.41 -13.39 6.36
C TRP A 136 2.44 -12.63 5.52
N SER A 137 3.63 -12.37 6.09
CA SER A 137 4.77 -11.91 5.30
C SER A 137 5.49 -13.11 4.69
N SER A 138 5.19 -13.46 3.44
CA SER A 138 5.94 -14.50 2.71
C SER A 138 7.27 -13.94 2.20
N THR A 139 8.31 -14.03 3.03
CA THR A 139 9.68 -14.07 2.51
C THR A 139 9.93 -15.51 2.06
N SER A 140 9.78 -15.80 0.77
CA SER A 140 10.17 -17.07 0.18
C SER A 140 11.68 -17.25 0.26
N ARG A 141 12.18 -17.71 1.42
CA ARG A 141 13.45 -18.41 1.49
C ARG A 141 13.22 -19.78 0.88
N GLY A 142 13.75 -19.97 -0.32
CA GLY A 142 13.79 -21.28 -0.97
C GLY A 142 14.38 -22.33 -0.03
N LYS A 143 13.67 -23.45 0.09
CA LYS A 143 14.31 -24.75 0.30
C LYS A 143 13.98 -25.57 -0.94
N VAL A 144 15.03 -25.78 -1.73
CA VAL A 144 15.11 -26.85 -2.72
C VAL A 144 15.19 -28.15 -1.94
N ALA A 145 14.34 -29.12 -2.30
CA ALA A 145 14.31 -30.54 -1.92
C ALA A 145 14.40 -30.87 -0.41
#